data_AF-A0A0E9LV68-F1
#
_entry.id   AF-A0A0E9LV68-F1
#
_cell.length_a   1.000
_cell.length_b   1.000
_cell.length_c   1.000
_cell.angle_alpha   90.00
_cell.angle_beta   90.00
_cell.angle_gamma   90.00
#
_symmetry.space_group_name_H-M   'P 1'
#
loop_
_entity.id
_entity.type
_entity.pdbx_description
1 polymer ?
#
loop_
_entity_poly.entity_id
_entity_poly.type
_entity_poly.pdbx_seq_one_letter_code
_entity_poly.pdbx_strand_id
1 'polypeptide(L)'
;MVACAGGSKKAPEENADDEPRGSYHSNISGMAELHLSDHYTRPVGKAFGFYVGPETVVTNLSEIQGAYRVRVAAPGTTQQYKVEGYTAYDLDLDLVVLKVDRKNSAFLSPVPPIDTVDTLYTLLRPSTDLLVSKTTVRSFQETDSSGYYRLSARLESGKPAFYTDHGLAGIIQKQVDEGGETMTRVLEGKWIKPLLDNQESPQALIGLSNKSNTVYPSYQTIRGFRMVTNMGNITLRLYNETPEYRDNFIKLVTDQFYDSLTVHRVIRGFLIQTGAADTRDAGPQDVVGWRGPGYTLPMNIVPGIFHKRGAIAASKLPDAKNPKDESDGSQFYIVSGRVFTEKELDDLEEQKGIRYTAEQRNVYGTQGGAPHLDGDYTVFGEVTTGMELVDRISLLETYQGDRPVKDVRVLRMEFIYR
;
A
#
# COMPACT_ATOMS: atom_id res chain seq x y z
N MET A 1 -71.26 52.82 6.53
CA MET A 1 -71.23 52.27 5.16
C MET A 1 -69.99 52.85 4.48
N VAL A 2 -69.18 52.00 3.81
CA VAL A 2 -67.97 52.30 3.00
C VAL A 2 -66.72 52.67 3.83
N ALA A 3 -65.80 51.75 4.14
CA ALA A 3 -64.82 50.99 3.32
C ALA A 3 -63.61 51.85 2.86
N CYS A 4 -62.48 51.70 3.56
CA CYS A 4 -61.17 52.23 3.17
C CYS A 4 -60.43 51.17 2.33
N ALA A 5 -60.07 51.53 1.10
CA ALA A 5 -59.23 50.72 0.22
C ALA A 5 -57.77 50.78 0.69
N GLY A 6 -57.22 49.63 1.08
CA GLY A 6 -55.79 49.46 1.33
C GLY A 6 -55.05 49.26 0.00
N GLY A 7 -54.16 50.19 -0.32
CA GLY A 7 -53.19 50.00 -1.40
C GLY A 7 -52.19 48.91 -1.03
N SER A 8 -52.28 47.79 -1.74
CA SER A 8 -51.32 46.68 -1.70
C SER A 8 -49.94 47.15 -2.16
N LYS A 9 -48.95 47.12 -1.25
CA LYS A 9 -47.54 47.00 -1.62
C LYS A 9 -47.33 45.55 -2.04
N LYS A 10 -47.00 45.32 -3.32
CA LYS A 10 -46.50 44.02 -3.80
C LYS A 10 -45.28 43.64 -2.95
N ALA A 11 -45.34 42.47 -2.30
CA ALA A 11 -44.19 41.79 -1.76
C ALA A 11 -43.24 41.40 -2.91
N PRO A 12 -41.93 41.28 -2.66
CA PRO A 12 -41.01 40.74 -3.67
C PRO A 12 -41.42 39.28 -3.97
N GLU A 13 -41.39 38.90 -5.24
CA GLU A 13 -41.51 37.51 -5.66
C GLU A 13 -40.32 36.73 -5.08
N GLU A 14 -40.58 35.82 -4.14
CA GLU A 14 -39.63 34.78 -3.72
C GLU A 14 -39.41 33.84 -4.91
N ASN A 15 -38.16 33.74 -5.37
CA ASN A 15 -37.77 32.75 -6.37
C ASN A 15 -38.03 31.35 -5.82
N ALA A 16 -38.68 30.51 -6.63
CA ALA A 16 -39.10 29.14 -6.28
C ALA A 16 -37.95 28.11 -6.25
N ASP A 17 -36.68 28.54 -6.19
CA ASP A 17 -35.49 27.70 -6.46
C ASP A 17 -34.64 27.33 -5.23
N ASP A 18 -35.09 27.65 -4.01
CA ASP A 18 -34.28 27.45 -2.78
C ASP A 18 -34.91 26.47 -1.77
N GLU A 19 -35.76 25.53 -2.22
CA GLU A 19 -36.18 24.45 -1.32
C GLU A 19 -35.02 23.46 -1.07
N PRO A 20 -34.57 23.30 0.19
CA PRO A 20 -33.47 22.40 0.48
C PRO A 20 -33.87 20.94 0.20
N ARG A 21 -33.02 20.22 -0.55
CA ARG A 21 -33.17 18.78 -0.84
C ARG A 21 -33.02 17.88 0.40
N GLY A 22 -32.67 18.46 1.55
CA GLY A 22 -32.48 17.76 2.81
C GLY A 22 -31.96 18.68 3.91
N SER A 23 -31.17 18.12 4.83
CA SER A 23 -30.53 18.89 5.90
C SER A 23 -29.13 18.35 6.21
N TYR A 24 -28.23 19.19 6.71
CA TYR A 24 -26.92 18.69 7.18
C TYR A 24 -27.04 17.69 8.34
N HIS A 25 -28.09 17.82 9.17
CA HIS A 25 -28.34 16.90 10.27
C HIS A 25 -28.74 15.50 9.80
N SER A 26 -29.47 15.37 8.69
CA SER A 26 -29.74 14.07 8.08
C SER A 26 -28.49 13.52 7.37
N ASN A 27 -27.74 14.38 6.67
CA ASN A 27 -26.63 13.97 5.81
C ASN A 27 -25.42 13.41 6.56
N ILE A 28 -25.13 13.91 7.78
CA ILE A 28 -24.03 13.39 8.61
C ILE A 28 -24.19 11.90 8.95
N SER A 29 -25.43 11.38 8.99
CA SER A 29 -25.71 9.97 9.25
C SER A 29 -25.30 9.07 8.08
N GLY A 30 -25.14 9.63 6.88
CA GLY A 30 -24.59 8.96 5.71
C GLY A 30 -23.07 8.95 5.64
N MET A 31 -22.38 9.71 6.48
CA MET A 31 -20.91 9.73 6.51
C MET A 31 -20.34 8.54 7.26
N ALA A 32 -19.09 8.21 6.93
CA ALA A 32 -18.36 7.07 7.45
C ALA A 32 -16.92 7.49 7.82
N GLU A 33 -16.44 7.04 8.98
CA GLU A 33 -15.02 7.01 9.32
C GLU A 33 -14.48 5.62 9.03
N LEU A 34 -13.36 5.55 8.31
CA LEU A 34 -12.71 4.31 7.91
C LEU A 34 -11.47 4.09 8.77
N HIS A 35 -11.44 2.98 9.49
CA HIS A 35 -10.32 2.56 10.31
C HIS A 35 -9.50 1.52 9.55
N LEU A 36 -8.27 1.89 9.22
CA LEU A 36 -7.38 1.09 8.39
C LEU A 36 -6.47 0.26 9.28
N SER A 37 -6.31 -1.01 8.96
CA SER A 37 -5.40 -1.90 9.67
C SER A 37 -4.62 -2.81 8.72
N ASP A 38 -3.43 -3.17 9.16
CA ASP A 38 -2.61 -4.16 8.46
C ASP A 38 -3.11 -5.60 8.68
N HIS A 39 -2.38 -6.58 8.12
CA HIS A 39 -2.71 -7.99 8.26
C HIS A 39 -2.75 -8.45 9.73
N TYR A 40 -1.97 -7.80 10.60
CA TYR A 40 -1.86 -8.09 12.03
C TYR A 40 -2.87 -7.29 12.87
N THR A 41 -3.89 -6.67 12.26
CA THR A 41 -4.91 -5.85 12.92
C THR A 41 -4.42 -4.57 13.59
N ARG A 42 -3.19 -4.14 13.30
CA ARG A 42 -2.65 -2.91 13.88
C ARG A 42 -3.19 -1.72 13.10
N PRO A 43 -3.60 -0.64 13.79
CA PRO A 43 -4.03 0.58 13.12
C PRO A 43 -2.90 1.16 12.27
N VAL A 44 -3.17 1.43 10.99
CA VAL A 44 -2.23 2.10 10.08
C VAL A 44 -2.69 3.49 9.66
N GLY A 45 -3.97 3.81 9.88
CA GLY A 45 -4.50 5.14 9.56
C GLY A 45 -6.00 5.24 9.79
N LYS A 46 -6.52 6.44 9.49
CA LYS A 46 -7.94 6.75 9.41
C LYS A 46 -8.21 7.49 8.11
N ALA A 47 -9.34 7.21 7.50
CA ALA A 47 -9.85 7.90 6.31
C ALA A 47 -11.35 8.20 6.48
N PHE A 48 -11.93 8.89 5.51
CA PHE A 48 -13.37 9.18 5.48
C PHE A 48 -14.01 8.62 4.22
N GLY A 49 -15.31 8.36 4.31
CA GLY A 49 -16.15 7.98 3.18
C GLY A 49 -17.59 8.34 3.47
N PHE A 50 -18.50 7.88 2.61
CA PHE A 50 -19.93 7.98 2.86
C PHE A 50 -20.70 6.86 2.17
N TYR A 51 -21.82 6.50 2.75
CA TYR A 51 -22.74 5.52 2.20
C TYR A 51 -23.42 6.09 0.96
N VAL A 52 -23.40 5.35 -0.14
CA VAL A 52 -24.09 5.62 -1.42
C VAL A 52 -25.11 4.54 -1.77
N GLY A 53 -25.30 3.60 -0.85
CA GLY A 53 -26.35 2.60 -0.83
C GLY A 53 -26.42 1.96 0.56
N PRO A 54 -27.36 1.04 0.81
CA PRO A 54 -27.56 0.46 2.14
C PRO A 54 -26.29 -0.16 2.73
N GLU A 55 -25.48 -0.83 1.91
CA GLU A 55 -24.27 -1.57 2.33
C GLU A 55 -23.05 -1.15 1.51
N THR A 56 -23.10 0.04 0.92
CA THR A 56 -22.15 0.49 -0.09
C THR A 56 -21.57 1.82 0.34
N VAL A 57 -20.27 1.85 0.58
CA VAL A 57 -19.53 3.07 0.94
C VAL A 57 -18.59 3.43 -0.20
N VAL A 58 -18.51 4.71 -0.55
CA VAL A 58 -17.49 5.24 -1.46
C VAL A 58 -16.46 6.05 -0.66
N THR A 59 -15.21 5.98 -1.08
CA THR A 59 -14.09 6.77 -0.55
C THR A 59 -13.04 7.00 -1.63
N ASN A 60 -12.01 7.79 -1.30
CA ASN A 60 -10.82 7.92 -2.13
C ASN A 60 -9.98 6.65 -2.09
N LEU A 61 -9.56 6.17 -3.26
CA LEU A 61 -8.75 4.96 -3.37
C LEU A 61 -7.39 5.13 -2.64
N SER A 62 -6.74 6.26 -2.88
CA SER A 62 -5.45 6.64 -2.29
C SER A 62 -5.45 6.67 -0.76
N GLU A 63 -6.59 6.98 -0.13
CA GLU A 63 -6.74 7.04 1.33
C GLU A 63 -6.81 5.65 1.98
N ILE A 64 -7.11 4.61 1.21
CA ILE A 64 -7.21 3.24 1.71
C ILE A 64 -6.18 2.28 1.11
N GLN A 65 -5.38 2.75 0.15
CA GLN A 65 -4.35 1.97 -0.50
C GLN A 65 -3.29 1.51 0.51
N GLY A 66 -2.96 0.21 0.48
CA GLY A 66 -2.03 -0.41 1.43
C GLY A 66 -2.68 -0.95 2.72
N ALA A 67 -3.98 -0.71 2.96
CA ALA A 67 -4.68 -1.34 4.06
C ALA A 67 -5.04 -2.80 3.75
N TYR A 68 -4.84 -3.68 4.73
CA TYR A 68 -5.23 -5.10 4.62
C TYR A 68 -6.69 -5.30 5.04
N ARG A 69 -7.14 -4.55 6.05
CA ARG A 69 -8.51 -4.55 6.58
C ARG A 69 -8.97 -3.12 6.79
N VAL A 70 -10.20 -2.85 6.37
CA VAL A 70 -10.91 -1.61 6.70
C VAL A 70 -12.12 -1.97 7.57
N ARG A 71 -12.37 -1.15 8.58
CA ARG A 71 -13.62 -1.16 9.34
C ARG A 71 -14.26 0.20 9.26
N VAL A 72 -15.58 0.25 9.20
CA VAL A 72 -16.32 1.51 9.15
C VAL A 72 -16.96 1.81 10.50
N ALA A 73 -16.94 3.07 10.92
CA ALA A 73 -17.67 3.60 12.05
C ALA A 73 -18.51 4.80 11.61
N ALA A 74 -19.60 5.07 12.33
CA ALA A 74 -20.26 6.36 12.19
C ALA A 74 -19.34 7.46 12.79
N PRO A 75 -19.25 8.65 12.18
CA PRO A 75 -18.39 9.72 12.69
C PRO A 75 -18.63 10.03 14.16
N GLY A 76 -17.55 10.04 14.95
CA GLY A 76 -17.60 10.31 16.39
C GLY A 76 -18.00 9.12 17.26
N THR A 77 -18.10 7.90 16.70
CA THR A 77 -18.45 6.68 17.44
C THR A 77 -17.29 5.70 17.51
N THR A 78 -17.29 4.80 18.49
CA THR A 78 -16.29 3.74 18.62
C THR A 78 -16.73 2.41 18.02
N GLN A 79 -18.01 2.27 17.66
CA GLN A 79 -18.55 1.02 17.14
C GLN A 79 -18.18 0.84 15.66
N GLN A 80 -17.41 -0.23 15.39
CA GLN A 80 -16.85 -0.51 14.08
C GLN A 80 -17.44 -1.76 13.45
N TYR A 81 -17.75 -1.67 12.16
CA TYR A 81 -18.32 -2.72 11.33
C TYR A 81 -17.34 -3.17 10.25
N LYS A 82 -17.43 -4.43 9.85
CA LYS A 82 -16.50 -5.01 8.89
C LYS A 82 -16.79 -4.48 7.48
N VAL A 83 -15.72 -4.14 6.74
CA VAL A 83 -15.76 -4.04 5.28
C VAL A 83 -15.42 -5.42 4.71
N GLU A 84 -16.29 -5.96 3.88
CA GLU A 84 -16.11 -7.28 3.25
C GLU A 84 -15.00 -7.25 2.18
N GLY A 85 -14.92 -6.16 1.44
CA GLY A 85 -13.99 -5.97 0.33
C GLY A 85 -14.35 -4.75 -0.51
N TYR A 86 -13.60 -4.52 -1.59
CA TYR A 86 -14.00 -3.58 -2.63
C TYR A 86 -14.83 -4.28 -3.71
N THR A 87 -15.78 -3.56 -4.32
CA THR A 87 -16.64 -4.08 -5.39
C THR A 87 -16.42 -3.36 -6.72
N ALA A 88 -15.87 -2.15 -6.70
CA ALA A 88 -15.43 -1.41 -7.86
C ALA A 88 -14.34 -0.40 -7.45
N TYR A 89 -13.50 0.00 -8.40
CA TYR A 89 -12.51 1.07 -8.20
C TYR A 89 -12.19 1.74 -9.52
N ASP A 90 -11.70 2.97 -9.45
CA ASP A 90 -11.20 3.74 -10.58
C ASP A 90 -9.96 4.50 -10.14
N LEU A 91 -8.84 4.22 -10.80
CA LEU A 91 -7.54 4.81 -10.46
C LEU A 91 -7.46 6.28 -10.87
N ASP A 92 -8.03 6.64 -12.02
CA ASP A 92 -7.92 7.99 -12.58
C ASP A 92 -8.84 8.96 -11.83
N LEU A 93 -10.01 8.47 -11.42
CA LEU A 93 -10.93 9.21 -10.56
C LEU A 93 -10.56 9.17 -9.08
N ASP A 94 -9.57 8.35 -8.68
CA ASP A 94 -9.21 8.10 -7.28
C ASP A 94 -10.44 7.68 -6.44
N LEU A 95 -11.20 6.70 -6.93
CA LEU A 95 -12.42 6.21 -6.29
C LEU A 95 -12.35 4.72 -5.99
N VAL A 96 -12.98 4.32 -4.89
CA VAL A 96 -13.21 2.92 -4.56
C VAL A 96 -14.56 2.75 -3.87
N VAL A 97 -15.26 1.68 -4.25
CA VAL A 97 -16.54 1.28 -3.69
C VAL A 97 -16.32 0.06 -2.80
N LEU A 98 -16.81 0.15 -1.57
CA LEU A 98 -16.64 -0.81 -0.50
C LEU A 98 -17.97 -1.46 -0.12
N LYS A 99 -17.96 -2.80 0.01
CA LYS A 99 -19.08 -3.56 0.58
C LYS A 99 -18.94 -3.63 2.09
N VAL A 100 -19.97 -3.23 2.82
CA VAL A 100 -19.99 -3.18 4.28
C VAL A 100 -21.04 -4.14 4.84
N ASP A 101 -20.67 -4.88 5.89
CA ASP A 101 -21.54 -5.81 6.64
C ASP A 101 -22.58 -5.11 7.55
N ARG A 102 -22.88 -3.84 7.29
CA ARG A 102 -23.87 -3.06 8.04
C ARG A 102 -24.70 -2.21 7.10
N LYS A 103 -26.01 -2.43 7.17
CA LYS A 103 -27.01 -1.57 6.54
C LYS A 103 -27.06 -0.18 7.19
N ASN A 104 -27.03 0.86 6.36
CA ASN A 104 -27.33 2.24 6.73
C ASN A 104 -28.43 2.78 5.80
N SER A 105 -29.57 3.18 6.37
CA SER A 105 -30.68 3.74 5.60
C SER A 105 -30.49 5.21 5.22
N ALA A 106 -29.52 5.90 5.83
CA ALA A 106 -29.21 7.30 5.58
C ALA A 106 -28.11 7.49 4.52
N PHE A 107 -28.14 6.70 3.43
CA PHE A 107 -27.17 6.84 2.35
C PHE A 107 -27.44 8.09 1.49
N LEU A 108 -26.39 8.61 0.87
CA LEU A 108 -26.40 9.82 0.07
C LEU A 108 -26.45 9.45 -1.42
N SER A 109 -27.27 10.17 -2.18
CA SER A 109 -27.34 10.02 -3.64
C SER A 109 -26.82 11.30 -4.30
N PRO A 110 -25.89 11.21 -5.26
CA PRO A 110 -25.47 12.37 -6.05
C PRO A 110 -26.68 13.05 -6.71
N VAL A 111 -26.68 14.38 -6.71
CA VAL A 111 -27.71 15.19 -7.37
C VAL A 111 -27.11 16.09 -8.45
N PRO A 112 -27.89 16.52 -9.44
CA PRO A 112 -27.43 17.53 -10.40
C PRO A 112 -26.97 18.81 -9.72
N PRO A 113 -25.96 19.52 -10.29
CA PRO A 113 -25.55 20.83 -9.81
C PRO A 113 -26.70 21.83 -9.74
N ILE A 114 -26.60 22.77 -8.80
CA ILE A 114 -27.42 23.98 -8.77
C ILE A 114 -26.87 25.03 -9.75
N ASP A 115 -27.68 26.02 -10.11
CA ASP A 115 -27.34 27.01 -11.15
C ASP A 115 -26.02 27.76 -10.89
N THR A 116 -25.72 28.06 -9.63
CA THR A 116 -24.48 28.74 -9.23
C THR A 116 -23.83 28.00 -8.07
N VAL A 117 -22.61 27.50 -8.30
CA VAL A 117 -21.83 26.76 -7.29
C VAL A 117 -20.64 27.61 -6.84
N ASP A 118 -20.91 28.66 -6.08
CA ASP A 118 -19.86 29.53 -5.53
C ASP A 118 -19.32 29.04 -4.18
N THR A 119 -20.11 28.24 -3.47
CA THR A 119 -19.79 27.72 -2.14
C THR A 119 -20.17 26.25 -2.03
N LEU A 120 -19.29 25.47 -1.42
CA LEU A 120 -19.52 24.08 -1.06
C LEU A 120 -19.33 23.87 0.44
N TYR A 121 -20.00 22.84 0.96
CA TYR A 121 -20.03 22.53 2.38
C TYR A 121 -19.56 21.10 2.65
N THR A 122 -18.92 20.86 3.79
CA THR A 122 -18.68 19.52 4.32
C THR A 122 -18.96 19.49 5.82
N LEU A 123 -19.13 18.29 6.35
CA LEU A 123 -19.59 18.09 7.73
C LEU A 123 -18.50 17.48 8.58
N LEU A 124 -18.43 17.95 9.83
CA LEU A 124 -17.52 17.47 10.85
C LEU A 124 -18.32 17.17 12.11
N ARG A 125 -18.02 16.05 12.76
CA ARG A 125 -18.59 15.69 14.07
C ARG A 125 -17.48 15.16 14.98
N PRO A 126 -16.61 16.05 15.52
CA PRO A 126 -15.54 15.63 16.42
C PRO A 126 -16.06 15.23 17.82
N SER A 127 -17.25 15.69 18.20
CA SER A 127 -17.93 15.40 19.48
C SER A 127 -19.45 15.29 19.26
N THR A 128 -20.28 15.62 20.25
CA THR A 128 -21.75 15.66 20.11
C THR A 128 -22.23 16.69 19.08
N ASP A 129 -21.46 17.76 18.86
CA ASP A 129 -21.88 18.88 18.04
C ASP A 129 -21.55 18.64 16.57
N LEU A 130 -22.53 18.94 15.71
CA LEU A 130 -22.35 18.97 14.27
C LEU A 130 -21.77 20.32 13.86
N LEU A 131 -20.60 20.29 13.23
CA LEU A 131 -19.98 21.45 12.62
C LEU A 131 -20.12 21.38 11.10
N VAL A 132 -20.44 22.51 10.50
CA VAL A 132 -20.54 22.67 9.05
C VAL A 132 -19.38 23.55 8.61
N SER A 133 -18.49 23.02 7.78
CA SER A 133 -17.41 23.78 7.16
C SER A 133 -17.81 24.20 5.77
N LYS A 134 -17.68 25.49 5.45
CA LYS A 134 -17.92 26.03 4.11
C LYS A 134 -16.62 26.44 3.43
N THR A 135 -16.58 26.33 2.11
CA THR A 135 -15.45 26.78 1.29
C THR A 135 -15.95 27.44 0.02
N THR A 136 -15.21 28.44 -0.46
CA THR A 136 -15.46 29.05 -1.77
C THR A 136 -14.90 28.16 -2.87
N VAL A 137 -15.66 28.06 -3.96
CA VAL A 137 -15.24 27.44 -5.22
C VAL A 137 -14.47 28.46 -6.03
N ARG A 138 -13.25 28.12 -6.44
CA ARG A 138 -12.41 28.99 -7.29
C ARG A 138 -12.76 28.85 -8.77
N SER A 139 -13.03 27.63 -9.19
CA SER A 139 -13.32 27.29 -10.58
C SER A 139 -13.90 25.88 -10.67
N PHE A 140 -14.74 25.64 -11.66
CA PHE A 140 -15.09 24.30 -12.12
C PHE A 140 -14.23 23.93 -13.33
N GLN A 141 -13.78 22.68 -13.40
CA GLN A 141 -13.03 22.14 -14.53
C GLN A 141 -13.65 20.83 -14.94
N GLU A 142 -13.89 20.66 -16.24
CA GLU A 142 -14.51 19.47 -16.81
C GLU A 142 -13.73 18.99 -18.02
N THR A 143 -13.57 17.67 -18.09
CA THR A 143 -13.02 16.90 -19.21
C THR A 143 -14.03 15.82 -19.58
N ASP A 144 -13.79 15.12 -20.68
CA ASP A 144 -14.63 13.97 -21.09
C ASP A 144 -14.64 12.83 -20.05
N SER A 145 -13.66 12.81 -19.14
CA SER A 145 -13.42 11.74 -18.17
C SER A 145 -13.59 12.15 -16.71
N SER A 146 -13.71 13.44 -16.40
CA SER A 146 -13.80 13.92 -15.01
C SER A 146 -14.34 15.35 -14.93
N GLY A 147 -14.88 15.72 -13.78
CA GLY A 147 -15.36 17.08 -13.51
C GLY A 147 -15.17 17.40 -12.04
N TYR A 148 -14.49 18.50 -11.73
CA TYR A 148 -14.17 18.85 -10.35
C TYR A 148 -14.20 20.35 -10.05
N TYR A 149 -14.63 20.66 -8.83
CA TYR A 149 -14.60 22.01 -8.26
C TYR A 149 -13.28 22.22 -7.53
N ARG A 150 -12.48 23.22 -7.92
CA ARG A 150 -11.27 23.62 -7.18
C ARG A 150 -11.66 24.49 -6.00
N LEU A 151 -11.12 24.19 -4.81
CA LEU A 151 -11.49 24.88 -3.58
C LEU A 151 -10.42 25.87 -3.13
N SER A 152 -10.82 26.90 -2.38
CA SER A 152 -9.90 27.86 -1.77
C SER A 152 -9.29 27.36 -0.45
N ALA A 153 -9.95 26.43 0.24
CA ALA A 153 -9.55 25.92 1.55
C ALA A 153 -9.10 24.45 1.47
N ARG A 154 -8.24 24.06 2.41
CA ARG A 154 -7.84 22.67 2.60
C ARG A 154 -8.91 21.95 3.43
N LEU A 155 -9.49 20.90 2.87
CA LEU A 155 -10.46 20.04 3.55
C LEU A 155 -9.94 18.59 3.64
N GLU A 156 -10.55 17.80 4.53
CA GLU A 156 -10.23 16.39 4.68
C GLU A 156 -10.77 15.58 3.51
N SER A 157 -9.90 14.77 2.92
CA SER A 157 -10.20 13.88 1.79
C SER A 157 -11.21 12.80 2.18
N GLY A 158 -11.94 12.25 1.22
CA GLY A 158 -12.90 11.16 1.43
C GLY A 158 -14.28 11.61 1.93
N LYS A 159 -14.41 12.85 2.42
CA LYS A 159 -15.68 13.39 2.90
C LYS A 159 -16.59 13.80 1.74
N PRO A 160 -17.93 13.69 1.92
CA PRO A 160 -18.86 14.26 0.97
C PRO A 160 -18.80 15.79 1.02
N ALA A 161 -18.98 16.40 -0.15
CA ALA A 161 -19.25 17.82 -0.30
C ALA A 161 -20.72 18.03 -0.68
N PHE A 162 -21.30 19.12 -0.21
CA PHE A 162 -22.71 19.45 -0.41
C PHE A 162 -22.87 20.83 -1.03
N TYR A 163 -23.90 20.98 -1.86
CA TYR A 163 -24.39 22.27 -2.33
C TYR A 163 -25.11 23.04 -1.21
N THR A 164 -25.51 24.29 -1.49
CA THR A 164 -26.27 25.14 -0.55
C THR A 164 -27.65 24.56 -0.23
N ASP A 165 -28.25 23.83 -1.16
CA ASP A 165 -29.54 23.15 -1.00
C ASP A 165 -29.43 21.80 -0.22
N HIS A 166 -28.26 21.49 0.33
CA HIS A 166 -27.92 20.24 1.03
C HIS A 166 -27.82 18.98 0.15
N GLY A 167 -27.90 19.11 -1.17
CA GLY A 167 -27.66 18.02 -2.11
C GLY A 167 -26.20 17.56 -2.12
N LEU A 168 -25.95 16.25 -2.32
CA LEU A 168 -24.60 15.72 -2.46
C LEU A 168 -23.97 16.22 -3.76
N ALA A 169 -22.97 17.09 -3.65
CA ALA A 169 -22.21 17.64 -4.76
C ALA A 169 -21.13 16.66 -5.25
N GLY A 170 -20.53 15.90 -4.35
CA GLY A 170 -19.41 15.03 -4.71
C GLY A 170 -18.55 14.60 -3.53
N ILE A 171 -17.31 14.21 -3.82
CA ILE A 171 -16.33 13.75 -2.84
C ILE A 171 -15.09 14.66 -2.84
N ILE A 172 -14.62 15.02 -1.64
CA ILE A 172 -13.42 15.83 -1.46
C ILE A 172 -12.19 14.97 -1.73
N GLN A 173 -11.28 15.48 -2.57
CA GLN A 173 -10.01 14.83 -2.89
C GLN A 173 -8.84 15.79 -2.67
N LYS A 174 -7.67 15.23 -2.39
CA LYS A 174 -6.40 15.94 -2.42
C LYS A 174 -5.63 15.57 -3.68
N GLN A 175 -5.08 16.58 -4.34
CA GLN A 175 -4.20 16.39 -5.48
C GLN A 175 -2.91 17.17 -5.22
N VAL A 176 -1.77 16.56 -5.52
CA VAL A 176 -0.48 17.24 -5.53
C VAL A 176 -0.21 17.70 -6.95
N ASP A 177 0.08 18.99 -7.15
CA ASP A 177 0.49 19.48 -8.47
C ASP A 177 1.96 19.17 -8.78
N GLU A 178 2.38 19.48 -10.01
CA GLU A 178 3.75 19.31 -10.48
C GLU A 178 4.77 20.13 -9.66
N GLY A 179 4.32 21.16 -8.94
CA GLY A 179 5.14 21.97 -8.02
C GLY A 179 5.23 21.40 -6.60
N GLY A 180 4.51 20.31 -6.30
CA GLY A 180 4.46 19.70 -4.97
C GLY A 180 3.45 20.34 -4.02
N GLU A 181 2.65 21.32 -4.47
CA GLU A 181 1.61 21.92 -3.65
C GLU A 181 0.36 21.03 -3.63
N THR A 182 -0.14 20.75 -2.43
CA THR A 182 -1.40 20.02 -2.26
C THR A 182 -2.58 20.96 -2.43
N MET A 183 -3.39 20.71 -3.46
CA MET A 183 -4.68 21.35 -3.68
C MET A 183 -5.84 20.45 -3.25
N THR A 184 -6.93 21.07 -2.83
CA THR A 184 -8.18 20.38 -2.51
C THR A 184 -9.19 20.64 -3.63
N ARG A 185 -9.84 19.56 -4.09
CA ARG A 185 -10.89 19.60 -5.10
C ARG A 185 -12.09 18.76 -4.65
N VAL A 186 -13.24 18.96 -5.27
CA VAL A 186 -14.40 18.09 -5.14
C VAL A 186 -14.66 17.44 -6.49
N LEU A 187 -14.52 16.11 -6.57
CA LEU A 187 -14.95 15.35 -7.74
C LEU A 187 -16.49 15.33 -7.75
N GLU A 188 -17.08 15.80 -8.85
CA GLU A 188 -18.53 15.90 -9.00
C GLU A 188 -19.19 14.51 -8.89
N GLY A 189 -20.29 14.44 -8.14
CA GLY A 189 -20.92 13.17 -7.76
C GLY A 189 -21.43 12.33 -8.95
N LYS A 190 -21.66 12.94 -10.12
CA LYS A 190 -22.06 12.20 -11.33
C LYS A 190 -21.04 11.13 -11.74
N TRP A 191 -19.75 11.34 -11.45
CA TRP A 191 -18.65 10.41 -11.75
C TRP A 191 -18.60 9.20 -10.81
N ILE A 192 -19.35 9.21 -9.71
CA ILE A 192 -19.48 8.05 -8.82
C ILE A 192 -20.40 6.99 -9.45
N LYS A 193 -21.42 7.43 -10.21
CA LYS A 193 -22.46 6.56 -10.75
C LYS A 193 -21.93 5.43 -11.65
N PRO A 194 -21.02 5.67 -12.61
CA PRO A 194 -20.47 4.59 -13.44
C PRO A 194 -19.80 3.47 -12.63
N LEU A 195 -19.16 3.78 -11.50
CA LEU A 195 -18.58 2.75 -10.62
C LEU A 195 -19.66 1.95 -9.90
N LEU A 196 -20.77 2.59 -9.51
CA LEU A 196 -21.87 1.91 -8.82
C LEU A 196 -22.63 0.96 -9.76
N ASP A 197 -22.73 1.30 -11.04
CA ASP A 197 -23.38 0.47 -12.05
C ASP A 197 -22.53 -0.77 -12.44
N ASN A 198 -21.20 -0.72 -12.24
CA ASN A 198 -20.25 -1.76 -12.63
C ASN A 198 -19.56 -2.43 -11.42
N GLN A 199 -20.35 -2.87 -10.44
CA GLN A 199 -19.84 -3.55 -9.25
C GLN A 199 -19.72 -5.07 -9.46
N GLU A 200 -18.63 -5.64 -8.96
CA GLU A 200 -18.38 -7.07 -8.87
C GLU A 200 -18.62 -7.60 -7.44
N SER A 201 -18.48 -8.92 -7.27
CA SER A 201 -18.42 -9.54 -5.95
C SER A 201 -17.26 -8.97 -5.12
N PRO A 202 -17.40 -8.83 -3.79
CA PRO A 202 -16.35 -8.24 -2.94
C PRO A 202 -14.99 -8.95 -3.09
N GLN A 203 -13.96 -8.15 -3.41
CA GLN A 203 -12.56 -8.59 -3.53
C GLN A 203 -11.73 -8.07 -2.35
N ALA A 204 -10.64 -8.77 -2.02
CA ALA A 204 -9.81 -8.43 -0.87
C ALA A 204 -9.10 -7.08 -1.05
N LEU A 205 -9.16 -6.21 -0.05
CA LEU A 205 -8.59 -4.85 -0.08
C LEU A 205 -7.09 -4.81 -0.38
N ILE A 206 -6.34 -5.84 0.01
CA ILE A 206 -4.91 -5.97 -0.34
C ILE A 206 -4.68 -5.97 -1.85
N GLY A 207 -5.65 -6.39 -2.66
CA GLY A 207 -5.59 -6.32 -4.12
C GLY A 207 -5.41 -4.90 -4.64
N LEU A 208 -5.87 -3.88 -3.91
CA LEU A 208 -5.71 -2.47 -4.25
C LEU A 208 -4.30 -1.94 -3.99
N SER A 209 -3.53 -2.57 -3.07
CA SER A 209 -2.16 -2.12 -2.75
C SER A 209 -1.22 -2.14 -3.96
N ASN A 210 -1.47 -3.03 -4.91
CA ASN A 210 -0.65 -3.21 -6.11
C ASN A 210 -1.24 -2.51 -7.36
N LYS A 211 -2.41 -1.87 -7.25
CA LYS A 211 -3.04 -1.13 -8.34
C LYS A 211 -2.46 0.29 -8.35
N SER A 212 -1.67 0.61 -9.36
CA SER A 212 -1.08 1.92 -9.56
C SER A 212 -0.90 2.18 -11.05
N ASN A 213 -0.86 3.46 -11.45
CA ASN A 213 -0.38 3.90 -12.77
C ASN A 213 1.17 3.85 -12.87
N THR A 214 1.86 3.36 -11.82
CA THR A 214 3.31 3.15 -11.80
C THR A 214 3.71 2.21 -12.94
N VAL A 215 4.47 2.74 -13.90
CA VAL A 215 5.11 1.94 -14.94
C VAL A 215 6.35 1.29 -14.35
N TYR A 216 6.30 -0.03 -14.17
CA TYR A 216 7.47 -0.79 -13.75
C TYR A 216 8.47 -0.91 -14.91
N PRO A 217 9.76 -0.62 -14.69
CA PRO A 217 10.76 -0.77 -15.73
C PRO A 217 10.84 -2.23 -16.19
N SER A 218 10.88 -2.45 -17.50
CA SER A 218 11.04 -3.80 -18.06
C SER A 218 12.35 -4.42 -17.58
N TYR A 219 12.33 -5.68 -17.14
CA TYR A 219 13.55 -6.41 -16.79
C TYR A 219 14.58 -6.47 -17.93
N GLN A 220 14.15 -6.27 -19.16
CA GLN A 220 15.02 -6.25 -20.34
C GLN A 220 15.89 -4.99 -20.43
N THR A 221 15.48 -3.88 -19.81
CA THR A 221 16.30 -2.66 -19.76
C THR A 221 17.21 -2.63 -18.54
N ILE A 222 16.95 -3.48 -17.54
CA ILE A 222 17.69 -3.56 -16.30
C ILE A 222 18.88 -4.51 -16.47
N ARG A 223 20.07 -4.04 -16.07
CA ARG A 223 21.31 -4.83 -15.94
C ARG A 223 21.48 -5.38 -14.53
N GLY A 224 21.07 -4.62 -13.52
CA GLY A 224 21.18 -5.01 -12.11
C GLY A 224 20.64 -3.93 -11.18
N PHE A 225 20.96 -4.06 -9.90
CA PHE A 225 20.50 -3.18 -8.83
C PHE A 225 21.69 -2.77 -7.95
N ARG A 226 21.71 -1.53 -7.50
CA ARG A 226 22.67 -1.05 -6.52
C ARG A 226 21.97 -0.90 -5.17
N MET A 227 22.35 -1.74 -4.23
CA MET A 227 21.96 -1.63 -2.83
C MET A 227 22.89 -0.63 -2.16
N VAL A 228 22.39 0.59 -1.92
CA VAL A 228 23.15 1.67 -1.25
C VAL A 228 22.95 1.52 0.24
N THR A 229 24.03 1.28 0.99
CA THR A 229 23.98 1.16 2.46
C THR A 229 24.83 2.23 3.14
N ASN A 230 24.62 2.44 4.44
CA ASN A 230 25.50 3.27 5.26
C ASN A 230 26.94 2.71 5.43
N MET A 231 27.22 1.50 4.95
CA MET A 231 28.56 0.89 4.95
C MET A 231 29.20 0.78 3.55
N GLY A 232 28.49 1.22 2.51
CA GLY A 232 28.93 1.15 1.11
C GLY A 232 27.90 0.46 0.22
N ASN A 233 28.30 0.20 -1.03
CA ASN A 233 27.39 -0.28 -2.06
C ASN A 233 27.61 -1.77 -2.37
N ILE A 234 26.51 -2.49 -2.60
CA ILE A 234 26.52 -3.87 -3.10
C ILE A 234 25.73 -3.89 -4.41
N THR A 235 26.30 -4.46 -5.47
CA THR A 235 25.62 -4.57 -6.76
C THR A 235 25.07 -5.98 -6.92
N LEU A 236 23.77 -6.06 -7.21
CA LEU A 236 23.00 -7.29 -7.35
C LEU A 236 22.61 -7.49 -8.81
N ARG A 237 22.54 -8.75 -9.24
CA ARG A 237 21.97 -9.17 -10.53
C ARG A 237 20.94 -10.27 -10.27
N LEU A 238 19.78 -10.15 -10.88
CA LEU A 238 18.71 -11.15 -10.74
C LEU A 238 18.72 -12.12 -11.92
N TYR A 239 18.27 -13.34 -11.68
CA TYR A 239 18.14 -14.39 -12.68
C TYR A 239 16.80 -14.28 -13.42
N ASN A 240 16.79 -14.67 -14.69
CA ASN A 240 15.58 -14.67 -15.51
C ASN A 240 14.78 -15.96 -15.37
N GLU A 241 15.44 -17.00 -14.85
CA GLU A 241 14.94 -18.34 -14.58
C GLU A 241 13.96 -18.36 -13.39
N THR A 242 13.92 -17.28 -12.59
CA THR A 242 12.98 -17.08 -11.48
C THR A 242 12.15 -15.80 -11.70
N PRO A 243 11.31 -15.75 -12.76
CA PRO A 243 10.66 -14.50 -13.20
C PRO A 243 9.75 -13.89 -12.14
N GLU A 244 9.03 -14.70 -11.37
CA GLU A 244 8.15 -14.19 -10.30
C GLU A 244 8.93 -13.43 -9.22
N TYR A 245 10.12 -13.90 -8.86
CA TYR A 245 10.99 -13.25 -7.88
C TYR A 245 11.65 -12.01 -8.46
N ARG A 246 12.14 -12.09 -9.71
CA ARG A 246 12.72 -10.96 -10.43
C ARG A 246 11.74 -9.80 -10.57
N ASP A 247 10.54 -10.09 -11.06
CA ASP A 247 9.52 -9.08 -11.36
C ASP A 247 8.95 -8.50 -10.06
N ASN A 248 8.79 -9.34 -9.02
CA ASN A 248 8.45 -8.87 -7.69
C ASN A 248 9.54 -7.94 -7.10
N PHE A 249 10.83 -8.26 -7.25
CA PHE A 249 11.90 -7.41 -6.77
C PHE A 249 11.93 -6.06 -7.53
N ILE A 250 11.73 -6.07 -8.85
CA ILE A 250 11.59 -4.85 -9.65
C ILE A 250 10.45 -3.98 -9.12
N LYS A 251 9.29 -4.58 -8.85
CA LYS A 251 8.16 -3.89 -8.24
C LYS A 251 8.54 -3.25 -6.90
N LEU A 252 9.08 -4.03 -5.97
CA LEU A 252 9.43 -3.54 -4.63
C LEU A 252 10.50 -2.44 -4.66
N VAL A 253 11.46 -2.48 -5.59
CA VAL A 253 12.42 -1.38 -5.79
C VAL A 253 11.74 -0.15 -6.39
N THR A 254 10.84 -0.32 -7.36
CA THR A 254 10.08 0.79 -7.95
C THR A 254 9.22 1.49 -6.89
N ASP A 255 8.61 0.71 -6.00
CA ASP A 255 7.78 1.18 -4.90
C ASP A 255 8.61 1.68 -3.69
N GLN A 256 9.94 1.74 -3.80
CA GLN A 256 10.87 2.16 -2.74
C GLN A 256 10.70 1.36 -1.42
N PHE A 257 10.20 0.12 -1.50
CA PHE A 257 9.89 -0.70 -0.33
C PHE A 257 11.12 -0.95 0.56
N TYR A 258 12.28 -1.16 -0.07
CA TYR A 258 13.53 -1.47 0.63
C TYR A 258 14.19 -0.26 1.30
N ASP A 259 13.71 0.94 1.02
CA ASP A 259 14.31 2.16 1.53
C ASP A 259 14.17 2.24 3.06
N SER A 260 15.28 2.63 3.69
CA SER A 260 15.46 2.72 5.13
C SER A 260 15.30 1.40 5.91
N LEU A 261 15.22 0.24 5.26
CA LEU A 261 15.25 -1.05 5.97
C LEU A 261 16.64 -1.38 6.52
N THR A 262 16.72 -2.30 7.48
CA THR A 262 18.01 -2.74 8.03
C THR A 262 18.34 -4.18 7.64
N VAL A 263 19.63 -4.48 7.50
CA VAL A 263 20.13 -5.86 7.62
C VAL A 263 19.90 -6.29 9.07
N HIS A 264 18.86 -7.10 9.27
CA HIS A 264 18.36 -7.44 10.60
C HIS A 264 18.92 -8.76 11.14
N ARG A 265 19.65 -9.52 10.32
CA ARG A 265 20.30 -10.77 10.71
C ARG A 265 21.62 -10.93 9.99
N VAL A 266 22.69 -11.28 10.71
CA VAL A 266 24.01 -11.60 10.15
C VAL A 266 24.60 -12.81 10.87
N ILE A 267 25.06 -13.80 10.10
CA ILE A 267 25.67 -15.01 10.65
C ILE A 267 27.02 -15.22 9.98
N ARG A 268 28.07 -15.22 10.80
CA ARG A 268 29.46 -15.41 10.36
C ARG A 268 29.61 -16.71 9.57
N GLY A 269 30.18 -16.61 8.38
CA GLY A 269 30.41 -17.76 7.49
C GLY A 269 29.12 -18.33 6.88
N PHE A 270 28.02 -17.58 6.92
CA PHE A 270 26.73 -18.03 6.38
C PHE A 270 26.04 -16.95 5.55
N LEU A 271 25.39 -15.95 6.13
CA LEU A 271 24.60 -14.98 5.36
C LEU A 271 24.40 -13.63 6.07
N ILE A 272 23.95 -12.66 5.28
CA ILE A 272 23.32 -11.42 5.76
C ILE A 272 21.87 -11.40 5.25
N GLN A 273 20.91 -10.99 6.07
CA GLN A 273 19.48 -10.99 5.73
C GLN A 273 18.86 -9.59 5.90
N THR A 274 18.02 -9.21 4.93
CA THR A 274 17.31 -7.92 4.89
C THR A 274 15.92 -8.08 4.29
N GLY A 275 15.23 -6.97 4.03
CA GLY A 275 13.92 -6.93 3.38
C GLY A 275 12.73 -7.04 4.33
N ALA A 276 12.96 -7.04 5.65
CA ALA A 276 11.87 -7.12 6.61
C ALA A 276 11.28 -5.72 6.88
N ALA A 277 9.99 -5.55 6.60
CA ALA A 277 9.28 -4.26 6.66
C ALA A 277 9.22 -3.67 8.08
N ASP A 278 9.24 -4.52 9.11
CA ASP A 278 9.24 -4.13 10.51
C ASP A 278 10.56 -3.53 11.00
N THR A 279 11.60 -3.52 10.17
CA THR A 279 12.91 -2.96 10.53
C THR A 279 13.04 -1.45 10.30
N ARG A 280 12.16 -0.85 9.50
CA ARG A 280 12.29 0.55 9.05
C ARG A 280 12.40 1.52 10.22
N ASP A 281 11.49 1.37 11.17
CA ASP A 281 11.36 2.24 12.35
C ASP A 281 11.72 1.53 13.66
N ALA A 282 12.38 0.37 13.55
CA ALA A 282 12.73 -0.45 14.71
C ALA A 282 13.83 0.18 15.56
N GLY A 283 13.61 0.22 16.87
CA GLY A 283 14.65 0.49 17.85
C GLY A 283 15.64 -0.67 17.98
N PRO A 284 16.78 -0.47 18.68
CA PRO A 284 17.85 -1.47 18.78
C PRO A 284 17.45 -2.80 19.45
N GLN A 285 16.45 -2.78 20.34
CA GLN A 285 15.99 -3.93 21.12
C GLN A 285 14.69 -4.55 20.57
N ASP A 286 14.15 -4.00 19.48
CA ASP A 286 12.91 -4.51 18.90
C ASP A 286 13.15 -5.86 18.23
N VAL A 287 12.17 -6.76 18.38
CA VAL A 287 12.13 -8.02 17.66
C VAL A 287 11.62 -7.74 16.24
N VAL A 288 12.45 -8.04 15.25
CA VAL A 288 12.23 -7.75 13.83
C VAL A 288 12.44 -9.00 12.97
N GLY A 289 12.18 -8.91 11.67
CA GLY A 289 12.32 -10.04 10.74
C GLY A 289 11.02 -10.82 10.53
N TRP A 290 9.89 -10.32 11.01
CA TRP A 290 8.60 -11.02 10.99
C TRP A 290 7.61 -10.45 9.99
N ARG A 291 7.95 -9.37 9.28
CA ARG A 291 7.07 -8.74 8.29
C ARG A 291 7.70 -8.61 6.92
N GLY A 292 6.98 -9.05 5.90
CA GLY A 292 7.25 -8.78 4.50
C GLY A 292 6.28 -7.73 3.90
N PRO A 293 5.93 -7.83 2.62
CA PRO A 293 5.07 -6.86 1.92
C PRO A 293 3.57 -7.18 2.04
N GLY A 294 3.20 -8.16 2.87
CA GLY A 294 1.81 -8.61 3.06
C GLY A 294 1.37 -9.75 2.13
N TYR A 295 2.30 -10.32 1.36
CA TYR A 295 2.10 -11.50 0.52
C TYR A 295 3.36 -12.37 0.48
N THR A 296 3.22 -13.57 -0.07
CA THR A 296 4.25 -14.59 -0.23
C THR A 296 4.43 -14.93 -1.71
N LEU A 297 5.53 -15.62 -2.04
CA LEU A 297 5.81 -16.14 -3.37
C LEU A 297 5.91 -17.68 -3.33
N PRO A 298 5.44 -18.41 -4.35
CA PRO A 298 5.58 -19.86 -4.38
C PRO A 298 7.05 -20.24 -4.45
N MET A 299 7.43 -21.32 -3.78
CA MET A 299 8.78 -21.85 -3.90
C MET A 299 9.05 -22.34 -5.33
N ASN A 300 10.21 -21.96 -5.85
CA ASN A 300 10.69 -22.37 -7.17
C ASN A 300 12.18 -22.74 -7.09
N ILE A 301 12.51 -24.03 -7.26
CA ILE A 301 13.89 -24.53 -7.30
C ILE A 301 14.28 -24.77 -8.75
N VAL A 302 15.30 -24.04 -9.23
CA VAL A 302 15.78 -24.13 -10.61
C VAL A 302 17.06 -24.98 -10.64
N PRO A 303 17.10 -26.08 -11.43
CA PRO A 303 18.30 -26.87 -11.60
C PRO A 303 19.50 -26.03 -12.06
N GLY A 304 20.65 -26.22 -11.41
CA GLY A 304 21.87 -25.46 -11.70
C GLY A 304 21.97 -24.10 -11.00
N ILE A 305 20.92 -23.64 -10.32
CA ILE A 305 20.97 -22.46 -9.46
C ILE A 305 21.01 -22.95 -8.00
N PHE A 306 22.07 -22.58 -7.28
CA PHE A 306 22.37 -23.10 -5.94
C PHE A 306 23.04 -22.03 -5.06
N HIS A 307 23.15 -22.32 -3.75
CA HIS A 307 23.56 -21.36 -2.73
C HIS A 307 25.08 -21.13 -2.65
N LYS A 308 25.74 -20.86 -3.79
CA LYS A 308 27.14 -20.43 -3.84
C LYS A 308 27.37 -19.10 -3.11
N ARG A 309 28.62 -18.80 -2.73
CA ARG A 309 28.98 -17.48 -2.20
C ARG A 309 28.51 -16.36 -3.15
N GLY A 310 27.85 -15.36 -2.58
CA GLY A 310 27.22 -14.24 -3.29
C GLY A 310 25.82 -14.53 -3.82
N ALA A 311 25.28 -15.75 -3.70
CA ALA A 311 23.90 -16.04 -4.09
C ALA A 311 22.91 -15.21 -3.27
N ILE A 312 21.84 -14.77 -3.92
CA ILE A 312 20.70 -14.07 -3.32
C ILE A 312 19.51 -15.02 -3.33
N ALA A 313 18.96 -15.31 -2.16
CA ALA A 313 17.83 -16.23 -2.01
C ALA A 313 16.77 -15.66 -1.09
N ALA A 314 15.52 -16.07 -1.35
CA ALA A 314 14.38 -15.62 -0.58
C ALA A 314 14.34 -16.31 0.79
N SER A 315 13.93 -15.56 1.81
CA SER A 315 13.65 -16.13 3.14
C SER A 315 12.24 -16.73 3.17
N LYS A 316 11.97 -17.62 4.12
CA LYS A 316 10.61 -18.11 4.41
C LYS A 316 10.40 -18.25 5.92
N LEU A 317 9.14 -18.32 6.32
CA LEU A 317 8.79 -18.62 7.72
C LEU A 317 9.13 -20.08 8.05
N PRO A 318 9.40 -20.42 9.32
CA PRO A 318 9.61 -21.81 9.74
C PRO A 318 8.40 -22.69 9.39
N ASP A 319 8.63 -23.96 9.07
CA ASP A 319 7.62 -24.91 8.57
C ASP A 319 6.33 -24.94 9.40
N ALA A 320 6.46 -24.90 10.73
CA ALA A 320 5.31 -24.88 11.66
C ALA A 320 4.35 -23.68 11.45
N LYS A 321 4.83 -22.59 10.84
CA LYS A 321 4.07 -21.39 10.48
C LYS A 321 3.98 -21.18 8.96
N ASN A 322 4.49 -22.11 8.17
CA ASN A 322 4.53 -22.04 6.71
C ASN A 322 4.06 -23.35 6.06
N PRO A 323 2.79 -23.74 6.25
CA PRO A 323 2.28 -25.02 5.76
C PRO A 323 2.23 -25.13 4.23
N LYS A 324 2.35 -24.00 3.52
CA LYS A 324 2.40 -23.95 2.06
C LYS A 324 3.82 -23.91 1.50
N ASP A 325 4.81 -23.86 2.39
CA ASP A 325 6.22 -23.76 2.04
C ASP A 325 6.53 -22.60 1.07
N GLU A 326 5.89 -21.45 1.30
CA GLU A 326 6.04 -20.28 0.44
C GLU A 326 7.15 -19.36 0.96
N SER A 327 7.84 -18.68 0.04
CA SER A 327 8.81 -17.64 0.37
C SER A 327 8.13 -16.36 0.83
N ASP A 328 8.78 -15.61 1.71
CA ASP A 328 8.39 -14.23 2.02
C ASP A 328 8.46 -13.37 0.76
N GLY A 329 7.49 -12.48 0.58
CA GLY A 329 7.40 -11.66 -0.62
C GLY A 329 8.50 -10.59 -0.76
N SER A 330 9.32 -10.33 0.26
CA SER A 330 10.31 -9.24 0.22
C SER A 330 11.64 -9.56 0.91
N GLN A 331 11.63 -10.43 1.92
CA GLN A 331 12.82 -10.77 2.67
C GLN A 331 13.73 -11.67 1.85
N PHE A 332 15.02 -11.32 1.83
CA PHE A 332 16.05 -12.09 1.17
C PHE A 332 17.33 -12.05 1.97
N TYR A 333 18.19 -13.03 1.70
CA TYR A 333 19.54 -13.06 2.22
C TYR A 333 20.57 -13.17 1.10
N ILE A 334 21.78 -12.69 1.41
CA ILE A 334 22.96 -12.82 0.58
C ILE A 334 23.91 -13.79 1.26
N VAL A 335 24.31 -14.84 0.56
CA VAL A 335 25.23 -15.86 1.07
C VAL A 335 26.64 -15.29 1.14
N SER A 336 27.17 -15.11 2.35
CA SER A 336 28.61 -14.91 2.58
C SER A 336 29.33 -16.26 2.52
N GLY A 337 28.75 -17.26 3.19
CA GLY A 337 29.14 -18.66 3.11
C GLY A 337 30.49 -19.00 3.72
N ARG A 338 30.80 -20.29 3.68
CA ARG A 338 32.12 -20.84 4.00
C ARG A 338 32.47 -21.95 3.01
N VAL A 339 33.74 -22.35 2.98
CA VAL A 339 34.17 -23.53 2.25
C VAL A 339 33.76 -24.82 2.99
N PHE A 340 33.50 -25.87 2.23
CA PHE A 340 33.11 -27.19 2.71
C PHE A 340 34.09 -28.24 2.22
N THR A 341 34.44 -29.17 3.09
CA THR A 341 35.24 -30.35 2.75
C THR A 341 34.39 -31.37 2.00
N GLU A 342 35.03 -32.25 1.21
CA GLU A 342 34.34 -33.35 0.51
C GLU A 342 33.51 -34.20 1.47
N LYS A 343 34.04 -34.48 2.67
CA LYS A 343 33.32 -35.24 3.71
C LYS A 343 32.05 -34.52 4.17
N GLU A 344 32.11 -33.22 4.44
CA GLU A 344 30.92 -32.46 4.84
C GLU A 344 29.86 -32.42 3.73
N LEU A 345 30.29 -32.39 2.46
CA LEU A 345 29.38 -32.46 1.33
C LEU A 345 28.74 -33.85 1.20
N ASP A 346 29.51 -34.93 1.43
CA ASP A 346 28.98 -36.31 1.46
C ASP A 346 27.95 -36.49 2.58
N ASP A 347 28.25 -36.00 3.79
CA ASP A 347 27.34 -36.07 4.93
C ASP A 347 26.03 -35.31 4.63
N LEU A 348 26.10 -34.17 3.93
CA LEU A 348 24.91 -33.41 3.49
C LEU A 348 24.11 -34.10 2.38
N GLU A 349 24.78 -34.74 1.41
CA GLU A 349 24.13 -35.55 0.37
C GLU A 349 23.31 -36.68 1.00
N GLU A 350 23.88 -37.38 1.98
CA GLU A 350 23.20 -38.44 2.72
C GLU A 350 22.01 -37.90 3.53
N GLN A 351 22.22 -36.83 4.31
CA GLN A 351 21.18 -36.23 5.15
C GLN A 351 19.98 -35.74 4.34
N LYS A 352 20.23 -35.10 3.19
CA LYS A 352 19.18 -34.49 2.35
C LYS A 352 18.65 -35.42 1.26
N GLY A 353 19.32 -36.55 1.02
CA GLY A 353 18.97 -37.44 -0.09
C GLY A 353 19.17 -36.81 -1.47
N ILE A 354 20.14 -35.91 -1.61
CA ILE A 354 20.48 -35.23 -2.86
C ILE A 354 21.89 -35.61 -3.32
N ARG A 355 22.25 -35.25 -4.57
CA ARG A 355 23.61 -35.40 -5.10
C ARG A 355 24.07 -34.10 -5.72
N TYR A 356 25.20 -33.58 -5.26
CA TYR A 356 25.80 -32.38 -5.83
C TYR A 356 26.57 -32.74 -7.11
N THR A 357 26.51 -31.86 -8.10
CA THR A 357 27.33 -31.99 -9.30
C THR A 357 28.81 -31.75 -8.98
N ALA A 358 29.71 -32.23 -9.83
CA ALA A 358 31.15 -31.96 -9.69
C ALA A 358 31.45 -30.45 -9.65
N GLU A 359 30.68 -29.65 -10.40
CA GLU A 359 30.78 -28.19 -10.39
C GLU A 359 30.36 -27.61 -9.03
N GLN A 360 29.21 -28.03 -8.49
CA GLN A 360 28.74 -27.58 -7.17
C GLN A 360 29.76 -27.92 -6.08
N ARG A 361 30.29 -29.15 -6.07
CA ARG A 361 31.30 -29.57 -5.10
C ARG A 361 32.56 -28.72 -5.19
N ASN A 362 33.06 -28.48 -6.41
CA ASN A 362 34.20 -27.60 -6.62
C ASN A 362 33.94 -26.17 -6.14
N VAL A 363 32.76 -25.59 -6.41
CA VAL A 363 32.39 -24.25 -5.93
C VAL A 363 32.33 -24.20 -4.41
N TYR A 364 31.68 -25.18 -3.77
CA TYR A 364 31.59 -25.23 -2.31
C TYR A 364 32.93 -25.50 -1.64
N GLY A 365 33.83 -26.26 -2.27
CA GLY A 365 35.18 -26.53 -1.75
C GLY A 365 36.16 -25.37 -1.91
N THR A 366 35.99 -24.51 -2.92
CA THR A 366 36.98 -23.46 -3.26
C THR A 366 36.51 -22.04 -2.96
N GLN A 367 35.25 -21.72 -3.26
CA GLN A 367 34.67 -20.38 -3.11
C GLN A 367 33.73 -20.29 -1.91
N GLY A 368 33.12 -21.42 -1.55
CA GLY A 368 32.18 -21.55 -0.45
C GLY A 368 30.73 -21.28 -0.84
N GLY A 369 29.86 -21.33 0.16
CA GLY A 369 28.42 -21.15 0.01
C GLY A 369 27.63 -21.67 1.20
N ALA A 370 26.40 -22.12 0.94
CA ALA A 370 25.48 -22.71 1.92
C ALA A 370 24.75 -23.94 1.35
N PRO A 371 25.47 -25.04 1.03
CA PRO A 371 24.90 -26.25 0.41
C PRO A 371 23.71 -26.85 1.16
N HIS A 372 23.69 -26.72 2.49
CA HIS A 372 22.59 -27.21 3.32
C HIS A 372 21.22 -26.56 3.02
N LEU A 373 21.19 -25.40 2.33
CA LEU A 373 19.96 -24.73 1.89
C LEU A 373 19.48 -25.16 0.50
N ASP A 374 20.32 -25.88 -0.27
CA ASP A 374 19.95 -26.31 -1.62
C ASP A 374 18.69 -27.20 -1.58
N GLY A 375 17.75 -26.89 -2.46
CA GLY A 375 16.45 -27.56 -2.54
C GLY A 375 15.37 -27.00 -1.60
N ASP A 376 15.73 -26.18 -0.60
CA ASP A 376 14.76 -25.70 0.41
C ASP A 376 14.38 -24.23 0.23
N TYR A 377 15.19 -23.45 -0.51
CA TYR A 377 15.00 -22.01 -0.69
C TYR A 377 15.25 -21.60 -2.15
N THR A 378 14.44 -20.66 -2.64
CA THR A 378 14.59 -20.12 -4.00
C THR A 378 15.73 -19.12 -4.08
N VAL A 379 16.78 -19.49 -4.82
CA VAL A 379 17.84 -18.59 -5.25
C VAL A 379 17.37 -17.84 -6.51
N PHE A 380 17.40 -16.51 -6.47
CA PHE A 380 16.87 -15.67 -7.55
C PHE A 380 17.86 -14.60 -8.06
N GLY A 381 19.09 -14.57 -7.55
CA GLY A 381 20.12 -13.68 -8.04
C GLY A 381 21.50 -13.92 -7.44
N GLU A 382 22.40 -12.99 -7.68
CA GLU A 382 23.76 -12.98 -7.13
C GLU A 382 24.33 -11.56 -6.97
N VAL A 383 25.32 -11.43 -6.10
CA VAL A 383 26.18 -10.26 -5.99
C VAL A 383 27.20 -10.26 -7.13
N THR A 384 27.29 -9.14 -7.85
CA THR A 384 28.27 -8.92 -8.92
C THR A 384 29.40 -7.98 -8.51
N THR A 385 29.19 -7.15 -7.48
CA THR A 385 30.23 -6.26 -6.90
C THR A 385 29.90 -5.99 -5.44
N GLY A 386 30.92 -5.79 -4.61
CA GLY A 386 30.75 -5.51 -3.18
C GLY A 386 30.69 -6.76 -2.29
N MET A 387 31.15 -7.91 -2.79
CA MET A 387 31.14 -9.15 -2.00
C MET A 387 32.02 -9.07 -0.75
N GLU A 388 33.15 -8.35 -0.80
CA GLU A 388 33.96 -8.09 0.40
C GLU A 388 33.20 -7.28 1.47
N LEU A 389 32.31 -6.39 1.04
CA LEU A 389 31.46 -5.64 1.97
C LEU A 389 30.42 -6.55 2.62
N VAL A 390 29.82 -7.48 1.86
CA VAL A 390 28.93 -8.52 2.39
C VAL A 390 29.63 -9.34 3.47
N ASP A 391 30.87 -9.77 3.22
CA ASP A 391 31.66 -10.52 4.21
C ASP A 391 31.99 -9.67 5.44
N ARG A 392 32.32 -8.38 5.28
CA ARG A 392 32.54 -7.49 6.43
C ARG A 392 31.27 -7.31 7.26
N ILE A 393 30.11 -7.20 6.61
CA ILE A 393 28.81 -7.08 7.30
C ILE A 393 28.48 -8.39 8.05
N SER A 394 28.79 -9.56 7.48
CA SER A 394 28.53 -10.86 8.12
C SER A 394 29.37 -11.10 9.38
N LEU A 395 30.43 -10.32 9.57
CA LEU A 395 31.34 -10.39 10.73
C LEU A 395 31.01 -9.40 11.85
N LEU A 396 29.99 -8.55 11.68
CA LEU A 396 29.61 -7.55 12.67
C LEU A 396 29.20 -8.21 14.00
N GLU A 397 29.43 -7.47 15.09
CA GLU A 397 28.94 -7.85 16.41
C GLU A 397 27.41 -7.80 16.44
N THR A 398 26.80 -8.79 17.09
CA THR A 398 25.35 -8.96 17.14
C THR A 398 24.81 -9.04 18.56
N TYR A 399 23.56 -8.62 18.73
CA TYR A 399 22.73 -8.98 19.89
C TYR A 399 22.27 -10.44 19.80
N GLN A 400 21.46 -10.88 20.77
CA GLN A 400 20.72 -12.14 20.64
C GLN A 400 19.83 -12.13 19.39
N GLY A 401 19.76 -13.27 18.70
CA GLY A 401 19.01 -13.40 17.44
C GLY A 401 19.76 -12.90 16.21
N ASP A 402 21.08 -12.77 16.28
CA ASP A 402 21.98 -12.46 15.15
C ASP A 402 21.79 -11.05 14.55
N ARG A 403 21.11 -10.12 15.26
CA ARG A 403 20.90 -8.74 14.79
C ARG A 403 22.14 -7.88 15.04
N PRO A 404 22.70 -7.16 14.04
CA PRO A 404 23.84 -6.28 14.24
C PRO A 404 23.62 -5.24 15.35
N VAL A 405 24.64 -5.02 16.20
CA VAL A 405 24.59 -3.99 17.27
C VAL A 405 24.52 -2.58 16.68
N LYS A 406 25.25 -2.35 15.58
CA LYS A 406 25.17 -1.14 14.77
C LYS A 406 24.37 -1.45 13.51
N ASP A 407 23.29 -0.72 13.31
CA ASP A 407 22.44 -0.89 12.14
C ASP A 407 23.23 -0.74 10.84
N VAL A 408 23.09 -1.74 9.97
CA VAL A 408 23.43 -1.61 8.55
C VAL A 408 22.15 -1.30 7.81
N ARG A 409 22.00 -0.04 7.41
CA ARG A 409 20.76 0.48 6.81
C ARG A 409 20.88 0.49 5.29
N VAL A 410 19.89 -0.08 4.64
CA VAL A 410 19.64 0.07 3.21
C VAL A 410 19.05 1.45 3.03
N LEU A 411 19.85 2.39 2.54
CA LEU A 411 19.39 3.76 2.35
C LEU A 411 18.40 3.82 1.19
N ARG A 412 18.72 3.12 0.09
CA ARG A 412 17.85 2.92 -1.07
C ARG A 412 18.33 1.80 -1.99
N MET A 413 17.47 1.37 -2.89
CA MET A 413 17.82 0.51 -4.03
C MET A 413 17.75 1.30 -5.34
N GLU A 414 18.80 1.26 -6.16
CA GLU A 414 18.85 1.96 -7.46
C GLU A 414 18.88 0.96 -8.62
N PHE A 415 18.14 1.24 -9.69
CA PHE A 415 18.27 0.50 -10.95
C PHE A 415 19.62 0.80 -11.62
N ILE A 416 20.23 -0.23 -12.20
CA ILE A 416 21.35 -0.10 -13.14
C ILE A 416 20.81 -0.54 -14.49
N TYR A 417 20.65 0.39 -15.42
CA TYR A 417 20.18 0.11 -16.78
C TYR A 417 21.32 -0.41 -17.68
N ARG A 418 20.94 -1.05 -18.79
CA ARG A 418 21.86 -1.61 -19.80
C ARG A 418 22.52 -0.56 -20.66
#